data_AF-A0A2H3CGM1-F1
#
_entry.id   AF-A0A2H3CGM1-F1
#
_cell.length_a   1.000
_cell.length_b   1.000
_cell.length_c   1.000
_cell.angle_alpha   90.00
_cell.angle_beta   90.00
_cell.angle_gamma   90.00
#
_symmetry.space_group_name_H-M   'P 1'
#
loop_
_entity.id
_entity.type
_entity.pdbx_description
1 polymer ?
#
loop_
_entity_poly.entity_id
_entity_poly.type
_entity_poly.pdbx_seq_one_letter_code
_entity_poly.pdbx_strand_id
1 'polypeptide(L)'
;MRLARGYPLKAPARRSDTARRGVPSSVPSGSYKPPSRLTRGYLQFTTTDGQSAGFIGTQTNKDGDFLLATGNNDQLLVEIDLVKAKSGPTTITTVNGGTGVSYFAGIIGSTSTSNNLSPDSLSYFNFGGSSDQSSQSGAFLETAIFAYSATNNSITVQWANTDGTNAETFIGLTQQGAFGTGDRNACEQEFGTVTWVTLSFVPQ
;
A
#
# COMPACT_ATOMS: atom_id res chain seq x y z
N MET A 1 -74.73 -29.92 -1.75
CA MET A 1 -73.79 -30.95 -2.25
C MET A 1 -73.94 -31.10 -3.76
N ARG A 2 -72.87 -30.96 -4.57
CA ARG A 2 -72.93 -31.01 -6.05
C ARG A 2 -72.97 -32.43 -6.63
N LEU A 3 -72.48 -33.42 -5.88
CA LEU A 3 -72.46 -34.85 -6.25
C LEU A 3 -73.84 -35.52 -6.26
N ALA A 4 -74.82 -34.99 -5.51
CA ALA A 4 -76.17 -35.57 -5.45
C ALA A 4 -77.11 -35.09 -6.58
N ARG A 5 -76.64 -34.24 -7.51
CA ARG A 5 -77.47 -33.65 -8.58
C ARG A 5 -76.93 -33.88 -10.00
N GLY A 6 -76.00 -34.84 -10.19
CA GLY A 6 -75.52 -35.24 -11.52
C GLY A 6 -74.75 -34.17 -12.30
N TYR A 7 -74.35 -33.06 -11.67
CA TYR A 7 -73.56 -32.03 -12.35
C TYR A 7 -72.09 -32.48 -12.49
N PRO A 8 -71.46 -32.21 -13.65
CA PRO A 8 -70.06 -32.53 -13.87
C PRO A 8 -69.16 -31.82 -12.85
N LEU A 9 -68.04 -32.48 -12.51
CA LEU A 9 -67.04 -31.95 -11.60
C LEU A 9 -66.53 -30.60 -12.11
N LYS A 10 -66.33 -29.65 -11.19
CA LYS A 10 -65.74 -28.35 -11.52
C LYS A 10 -64.34 -28.59 -12.10
N ALA A 11 -64.07 -28.05 -13.30
CA ALA A 11 -62.78 -28.19 -13.94
C ALA A 11 -61.64 -27.67 -13.01
N PRO A 12 -60.46 -28.30 -13.02
CA PRO A 12 -59.35 -27.86 -12.19
C PRO A 12 -58.95 -26.44 -12.61
N ALA A 13 -58.95 -25.51 -11.66
CA ALA A 13 -58.38 -24.20 -11.88
C ALA A 13 -56.85 -24.35 -11.97
N ARG A 14 -56.29 -24.20 -13.17
CA ARG A 14 -54.84 -24.07 -13.33
C ARG A 14 -54.44 -22.76 -12.67
N ARG A 15 -53.76 -22.84 -11.51
CA ARG A 15 -53.00 -21.70 -11.00
C ARG A 15 -51.95 -21.40 -12.04
N SER A 16 -52.03 -20.23 -12.67
CA SER A 16 -50.88 -19.65 -13.34
C SER A 16 -49.87 -19.34 -12.25
N ASP A 17 -48.97 -20.28 -11.98
CA ASP A 17 -47.73 -19.98 -11.31
C ASP A 17 -46.99 -19.00 -12.21
N THR A 18 -47.19 -17.71 -11.96
CA THR A 18 -46.12 -16.73 -12.18
C THR A 18 -45.03 -17.01 -11.15
N ALA A 19 -44.44 -18.20 -11.24
CA ALA A 19 -43.09 -18.43 -10.76
C ALA A 19 -42.24 -17.43 -11.55
N ARG A 20 -41.89 -16.32 -10.90
CA ARG A 20 -40.75 -15.52 -11.29
C ARG A 20 -39.54 -16.46 -11.24
N ARG A 21 -39.29 -17.17 -12.34
CA ARG A 21 -37.99 -17.76 -12.62
C ARG A 21 -37.05 -16.57 -12.62
N GLY A 22 -36.29 -16.42 -11.55
CA GLY A 22 -35.09 -15.61 -11.57
C GLY A 22 -34.25 -16.14 -12.72
N VAL A 23 -34.23 -15.40 -13.82
CA VAL A 23 -33.33 -15.65 -14.93
C VAL A 23 -31.93 -15.53 -14.34
N PRO A 24 -31.07 -16.56 -14.43
CA PRO A 24 -29.67 -16.38 -14.08
C PRO A 24 -29.14 -15.28 -14.99
N SER A 25 -28.70 -14.17 -14.40
CA SER A 25 -28.01 -13.12 -15.14
C SER A 25 -26.82 -13.75 -15.87
N SER A 26 -26.78 -13.63 -17.19
CA SER A 26 -25.65 -14.02 -18.03
C SER A 26 -24.56 -12.95 -18.06
N VAL A 27 -24.59 -11.98 -17.14
CA VAL A 27 -23.51 -11.02 -16.98
C VAL A 27 -22.42 -11.73 -16.19
N PRO A 28 -21.20 -11.93 -16.74
CA PRO A 28 -20.08 -12.38 -15.94
C PRO A 28 -19.96 -11.42 -14.77
N SER A 29 -20.08 -11.93 -13.53
CA SER A 29 -19.68 -11.15 -12.37
C SER A 29 -18.19 -10.87 -12.56
N GLY A 30 -17.86 -9.67 -13.02
CA GLY A 30 -16.51 -9.21 -13.34
C GLY A 30 -15.67 -8.97 -12.10
N SER A 31 -15.68 -9.92 -11.17
CA SER A 31 -14.81 -9.95 -10.01
C SER A 31 -14.41 -11.38 -9.70
N TYR A 32 -13.84 -12.07 -10.70
CA TYR A 32 -12.80 -13.02 -10.34
C TYR A 32 -11.56 -12.18 -10.00
N LYS A 33 -11.53 -11.60 -8.79
CA LYS A 33 -10.28 -11.13 -8.22
C LYS A 33 -9.47 -12.40 -7.96
N PRO A 34 -8.38 -12.67 -8.70
CA PRO A 34 -7.51 -13.78 -8.36
C PRO A 34 -7.17 -13.62 -6.86
N PRO A 35 -7.08 -14.71 -6.07
CA PRO A 35 -6.67 -14.57 -4.68
C PRO A 35 -5.36 -13.80 -4.66
N SER A 36 -5.38 -12.58 -4.10
CA SER A 36 -4.18 -11.78 -3.94
C SER A 36 -3.27 -12.59 -3.04
N ARG A 37 -2.21 -13.17 -3.61
CA ARG A 37 -1.18 -13.85 -2.82
C ARG A 37 -0.35 -12.74 -2.18
N LEU A 38 -0.88 -12.19 -1.10
CA LEU A 38 -0.13 -11.34 -0.20
C LEU A 38 1.10 -12.13 0.23
N THR A 39 2.26 -11.58 -0.06
CA THR A 39 3.54 -12.18 0.30
C THR A 39 4.04 -11.47 1.55
N ARG A 40 4.42 -12.25 2.57
CA ARG A 40 5.00 -11.76 3.81
C ARG A 40 6.50 -11.61 3.69
N GLY A 41 7.04 -10.58 4.32
CA GLY A 41 8.48 -10.34 4.34
C GLY A 41 8.82 -9.06 5.09
N TYR A 42 10.06 -8.64 4.95
CA TYR A 42 10.64 -7.49 5.62
C TYR A 42 11.11 -6.45 4.60
N LEU A 43 11.22 -5.22 5.05
CA LEU A 43 11.75 -4.11 4.25
C LEU A 43 13.18 -3.80 4.70
N GLN A 44 14.13 -3.94 3.78
CA GLN A 44 15.56 -3.78 4.04
C GLN A 44 16.13 -2.59 3.25
N PHE A 45 16.90 -1.76 3.93
CA PHE A 45 17.71 -0.73 3.30
C PHE A 45 19.07 -1.31 2.91
N THR A 46 19.50 -0.99 1.71
CA THR A 46 20.79 -1.40 1.14
C THR A 46 21.52 -0.18 0.61
N THR A 47 22.74 0.04 1.05
CA THR A 47 23.61 1.13 0.60
C THR A 47 23.99 0.97 -0.88
N THR A 48 24.54 2.03 -1.48
CA THR A 48 24.94 2.03 -2.90
C THR A 48 26.05 1.03 -3.23
N ASP A 49 26.88 0.65 -2.25
CA ASP A 49 27.91 -0.40 -2.35
C ASP A 49 27.37 -1.81 -2.07
N GLY A 50 26.05 -1.96 -1.88
CA GLY A 50 25.37 -3.24 -1.74
C GLY A 50 25.39 -3.83 -0.32
N GLN A 51 25.86 -3.08 0.67
CA GLN A 51 25.84 -3.51 2.08
C GLN A 51 24.46 -3.27 2.69
N SER A 52 24.08 -4.10 3.67
CA SER A 52 22.84 -3.83 4.41
C SER A 52 23.02 -2.62 5.32
N ALA A 53 22.09 -1.67 5.22
CA ALA A 53 21.97 -0.51 6.10
C ALA A 53 20.94 -0.72 7.22
N GLY A 54 20.40 -1.94 7.35
CA GLY A 54 19.38 -2.29 8.34
C GLY A 54 17.99 -2.54 7.75
N PHE A 55 17.04 -2.82 8.63
CA PHE A 55 15.64 -3.10 8.30
C PHE A 55 14.74 -2.03 8.90
N ILE A 56 13.55 -1.86 8.33
CA ILE A 56 12.49 -1.08 8.95
C ILE A 56 12.06 -1.78 10.23
N GLY A 57 11.96 -1.03 11.33
CA GLY A 57 11.61 -1.52 12.64
C GLY A 57 10.12 -1.41 12.96
N THR A 58 9.67 -2.12 13.99
CA THR A 58 8.28 -2.07 14.49
C THR A 58 7.97 -0.80 15.29
N GLN A 59 8.99 -0.13 15.81
CA GLN A 59 8.85 1.08 16.61
C GLN A 59 8.71 2.31 15.73
N THR A 60 7.86 3.25 16.16
CA THR A 60 7.75 4.57 15.58
C THR A 60 8.24 5.63 16.56
N ASN A 61 8.71 6.77 16.04
CA ASN A 61 8.95 7.96 16.84
C ASN A 61 7.62 8.64 17.26
N LYS A 62 7.72 9.78 17.96
CA LYS A 62 6.54 10.55 18.42
C LYS A 62 5.67 11.10 17.29
N ASP A 63 6.22 11.20 16.09
CA ASP A 63 5.58 11.75 14.89
C ASP A 63 4.99 10.62 14.01
N GLY A 64 5.17 9.35 14.41
CA GLY A 64 4.63 8.18 13.70
C GLY A 64 5.56 7.60 12.63
N ASP A 65 6.79 8.12 12.51
CA ASP A 65 7.78 7.62 11.56
C ASP A 65 8.42 6.33 12.08
N PHE A 66 8.54 5.33 11.22
CA PHE A 66 9.23 4.09 11.55
C PHE A 66 10.72 4.32 11.76
N LEU A 67 11.24 3.71 12.82
CA LEU A 67 12.67 3.69 13.13
C LEU A 67 13.34 2.49 12.47
N LEU A 68 14.68 2.51 12.39
CA LEU A 68 15.43 1.32 12.00
C LEU A 68 15.35 0.25 13.10
N ALA A 69 15.27 -1.02 12.71
CA ALA A 69 15.30 -2.14 13.65
C ALA A 69 16.64 -2.17 14.40
N THR A 70 16.59 -2.31 15.73
CA THR A 70 17.78 -2.36 16.59
C THR A 70 18.20 -3.79 16.95
N GLY A 71 17.34 -4.78 16.68
CA GLY A 71 17.61 -6.20 16.85
C GLY A 71 16.86 -7.06 15.83
N ASN A 72 17.21 -8.36 15.78
CA ASN A 72 16.69 -9.30 14.78
C ASN A 72 15.16 -9.53 14.88
N ASN A 73 14.55 -9.29 16.05
CA ASN A 73 13.12 -9.49 16.28
C ASN A 73 12.31 -8.19 16.19
N ASP A 74 12.97 -7.06 15.94
CA ASP A 74 12.32 -5.75 15.91
C ASP A 74 11.97 -5.32 14.48
N GLN A 75 12.12 -6.22 13.50
CA GLN A 75 11.86 -5.94 12.09
C GLN A 75 10.35 -5.88 11.83
N LEU A 76 9.92 -4.87 11.07
CA LEU A 76 8.56 -4.73 10.61
C LEU A 76 8.25 -5.81 9.57
N LEU A 77 7.41 -6.75 9.95
CA LEU A 77 6.81 -7.73 9.06
C LEU A 77 5.67 -7.06 8.30
N VAL A 78 5.72 -7.18 6.98
CA VAL A 78 4.75 -6.57 6.07
C VAL A 78 4.14 -7.60 5.12
N GLU A 79 2.99 -7.27 4.56
CA GLU A 79 2.32 -8.00 3.49
C GLU A 79 2.19 -7.11 2.25
N ILE A 80 2.56 -7.63 1.09
CA ILE A 80 2.45 -6.94 -0.19
C ILE A 80 1.90 -7.87 -1.28
N ASP A 81 1.00 -7.35 -2.12
CA ASP A 81 0.62 -8.00 -3.38
C ASP A 81 1.71 -7.74 -4.43
N LEU A 82 2.70 -8.64 -4.50
CA LEU A 82 3.83 -8.52 -5.43
C LEU A 82 3.41 -8.55 -6.91
N VAL A 83 2.24 -9.11 -7.25
CA VAL A 83 1.76 -9.10 -8.64
C VAL A 83 1.27 -7.71 -8.99
N LYS A 84 0.44 -7.11 -8.12
CA LYS A 84 -0.03 -5.73 -8.29
C LYS A 84 1.14 -4.74 -8.28
N ALA A 85 2.07 -4.89 -7.34
CA ALA A 85 3.23 -4.03 -7.18
C ALA A 85 4.15 -3.98 -8.42
N LYS A 86 4.19 -5.04 -9.24
CA LYS A 86 4.94 -5.07 -10.50
C LYS A 86 4.30 -4.24 -11.60
N SER A 87 2.97 -4.10 -11.56
CA SER A 87 2.19 -3.40 -12.58
C SER A 87 1.96 -1.92 -12.25
N GLY A 88 2.26 -1.49 -11.03
CA GLY A 88 2.11 -0.11 -10.60
C GLY A 88 2.09 0.06 -9.08
N PRO A 89 1.81 1.27 -8.60
CA PRO A 89 1.77 1.58 -7.18
C PRO A 89 0.75 0.70 -6.42
N THR A 90 1.19 0.20 -5.28
CA THR A 90 0.37 -0.57 -4.35
C THR A 90 0.63 -0.15 -2.92
N THR A 91 -0.22 -0.64 -2.03
CA THR A 91 -0.06 -0.55 -0.58
C THR A 91 0.80 -1.68 -0.04
N ILE A 92 1.49 -1.39 1.06
CA ILE A 92 2.16 -2.37 1.91
C ILE A 92 1.43 -2.36 3.25
N THR A 93 0.90 -3.51 3.66
CA THR A 93 0.18 -3.69 4.93
C THR A 93 1.19 -4.07 6.00
N THR A 94 1.09 -3.52 7.21
CA THR A 94 1.94 -3.96 8.33
C THR A 94 1.26 -5.10 9.11
N VAL A 95 2.05 -6.09 9.54
CA VAL A 95 1.53 -7.30 10.22
C VAL A 95 1.79 -7.26 11.72
N ASN A 96 2.97 -6.75 12.11
CA ASN A 96 3.38 -6.59 13.51
C ASN A 96 3.67 -5.12 13.86
N GLY A 97 3.03 -4.18 13.15
CA GLY A 97 3.07 -2.76 13.51
C GLY A 97 2.33 -2.46 14.81
N GLY A 98 2.53 -1.25 15.34
CA GLY A 98 1.81 -0.76 16.51
C GLY A 98 0.29 -0.72 16.31
N THR A 99 -0.47 -0.61 17.40
CA THR A 99 -1.94 -0.51 17.32
C THR A 99 -2.37 0.67 16.45
N GLY A 100 -3.25 0.40 15.47
CA GLY A 100 -3.72 1.42 14.52
C GLY A 100 -2.80 1.67 13.32
N VAL A 101 -1.69 0.95 13.19
CA VAL A 101 -0.76 1.07 12.07
C VAL A 101 -1.01 -0.06 11.07
N SER A 102 -2.01 0.10 10.20
CA SER A 102 -2.39 -0.92 9.23
C SER A 102 -1.52 -0.89 7.96
N TYR A 103 -1.01 0.28 7.60
CA TYR A 103 -0.29 0.51 6.34
C TYR A 103 1.05 1.18 6.57
N PHE A 104 2.04 0.77 5.78
CA PHE A 104 3.29 1.49 5.60
C PHE A 104 3.04 2.66 4.62
N ALA A 105 3.49 3.85 4.97
CA ALA A 105 3.14 5.10 4.30
C ALA A 105 4.36 6.00 4.09
N GLY A 106 4.29 6.87 3.08
CA GLY A 106 5.07 8.10 3.03
C GLY A 106 4.26 9.25 3.63
N ILE A 107 4.86 10.00 4.56
CA ILE A 107 4.22 11.13 5.24
C ILE A 107 5.13 12.34 5.07
N ILE A 108 4.62 13.44 4.51
CA ILE A 108 5.41 14.65 4.31
C ILE A 108 6.06 15.08 5.63
N GLY A 109 7.36 15.34 5.57
CA GLY A 109 8.18 15.62 6.74
C GLY A 109 7.73 16.89 7.44
N SER A 110 7.85 16.92 8.77
CA SER A 110 7.30 18.01 9.60
C SER A 110 7.87 19.40 9.30
N THR A 111 9.08 19.46 8.72
CA THR A 111 9.71 20.72 8.29
C THR A 111 9.55 21.02 6.81
N SER A 112 8.97 20.08 6.04
CA SER A 112 8.67 20.31 4.63
C SER A 112 7.47 21.25 4.50
N THR A 113 7.60 22.23 3.62
CA THR A 113 6.57 23.25 3.37
C THR A 113 5.70 22.93 2.15
N SER A 114 5.95 21.81 1.47
CA SER A 114 5.32 21.44 0.21
C SER A 114 5.23 19.92 0.05
N ASN A 115 4.14 19.44 -0.52
CA ASN A 115 3.96 18.03 -0.86
C ASN A 115 4.62 17.67 -2.21
N ASN A 116 5.20 18.65 -2.90
CA ASN A 116 5.85 18.44 -4.19
C ASN A 116 7.32 18.14 -3.99
N LEU A 117 7.75 16.98 -4.47
CA LEU A 117 9.15 16.60 -4.55
C LEU A 117 9.67 16.98 -5.94
N SER A 118 10.74 17.74 -5.97
CA SER A 118 11.39 18.18 -7.21
C SER A 118 12.89 18.37 -6.97
N PRO A 119 13.69 18.43 -8.03
CA PRO A 119 15.02 19.01 -7.96
C PRO A 119 14.96 20.41 -7.34
N ASP A 120 16.04 20.80 -6.68
CA ASP A 120 16.26 22.07 -5.97
C ASP A 120 15.24 22.37 -4.86
N SER A 121 14.55 21.35 -4.34
CA SER A 121 13.58 21.47 -3.25
C SER A 121 14.00 20.67 -2.02
N LEU A 122 13.84 21.26 -0.84
CA LEU A 122 14.02 20.58 0.44
C LEU A 122 12.78 19.72 0.81
N SER A 123 11.78 19.59 -0.07
CA SER A 123 10.63 18.73 0.23
C SER A 123 11.06 17.28 0.40
N TYR A 124 10.51 16.65 1.43
CA TYR A 124 10.78 15.26 1.76
C TYR A 124 9.56 14.66 2.48
N PHE A 125 9.52 13.34 2.51
CA PHE A 125 8.61 12.57 3.35
C PHE A 125 9.40 11.59 4.21
N ASN A 126 8.86 11.25 5.37
CA ASN A 126 9.33 10.16 6.21
C ASN A 126 8.53 8.90 5.93
N PHE A 127 9.11 7.75 6.24
CA PHE A 127 8.39 6.48 6.21
C PHE A 127 7.68 6.28 7.55
N GLY A 128 6.37 6.21 7.53
CA GLY A 128 5.55 6.12 8.75
C GLY A 128 4.41 5.14 8.64
N GLY A 129 3.66 5.06 9.74
CA GLY A 129 2.48 4.22 9.86
C GLY A 129 1.17 4.98 9.60
N SER A 130 0.19 4.31 8.98
CA SER A 130 -1.17 4.85 8.82
C SER A 130 -2.23 3.80 9.15
N SER A 131 -3.34 4.21 9.76
CA SER A 131 -4.56 3.39 9.86
C SER A 131 -5.33 3.33 8.55
N ASP A 132 -5.20 4.38 7.75
CA ASP A 132 -6.04 4.64 6.59
C ASP A 132 -5.27 4.39 5.31
N GLN A 133 -5.97 3.80 4.35
CA GLN A 133 -5.47 3.62 3.00
C GLN A 133 -5.78 4.86 2.16
N SER A 134 -4.76 5.37 1.47
CA SER A 134 -4.85 6.46 0.50
C SER A 134 -4.24 6.08 -0.85
N SER A 135 -4.74 6.71 -1.91
CA SER A 135 -4.19 6.63 -3.27
C SER A 135 -2.98 7.55 -3.44
N GLN A 136 -2.14 7.25 -4.42
CA GLN A 136 -1.13 8.19 -4.94
C GLN A 136 -1.83 9.41 -5.56
N SER A 137 -1.59 10.61 -5.04
CA SER A 137 -2.36 11.84 -5.35
C SER A 137 -1.67 13.18 -5.07
N GLY A 138 -0.46 13.20 -4.48
CA GLY A 138 0.17 14.42 -3.94
C GLY A 138 -0.40 14.87 -2.60
N ALA A 139 -1.02 13.96 -1.85
CA ALA A 139 -1.51 14.23 -0.51
C ALA A 139 -0.36 14.30 0.51
N PHE A 140 -0.65 14.81 1.70
CA PHE A 140 0.31 14.85 2.81
C PHE A 140 0.74 13.45 3.28
N LEU A 141 -0.15 12.45 3.15
CA LEU A 141 0.07 11.07 3.54
C LEU A 141 -0.38 10.13 2.43
N GLU A 142 0.52 9.27 1.98
CA GLU A 142 0.27 8.35 0.87
C GLU A 142 0.67 6.92 1.22
N THR A 143 -0.26 5.96 1.04
CA THR A 143 0.00 4.54 1.31
C THR A 143 0.17 3.70 0.05
N ALA A 144 -0.47 4.09 -1.06
CA ALA A 144 -0.44 3.34 -2.31
C ALA A 144 0.64 3.87 -3.27
N ILE A 145 1.87 3.97 -2.79
CA ILE A 145 3.01 4.57 -3.51
C ILE A 145 4.15 3.59 -3.79
N PHE A 146 3.99 2.30 -3.48
CA PHE A 146 5.09 1.34 -3.58
C PHE A 146 4.97 0.50 -4.83
N ALA A 147 6.04 0.42 -5.61
CA ALA A 147 6.17 -0.50 -6.75
C ALA A 147 7.29 -1.51 -6.49
N TYR A 148 7.20 -2.69 -7.09
CA TYR A 148 8.12 -3.80 -6.88
C TYR A 148 8.78 -4.24 -8.19
N SER A 149 10.11 -4.36 -8.16
CA SER A 149 10.91 -4.96 -9.22
C SER A 149 11.39 -6.34 -8.79
N ALA A 150 11.02 -7.37 -9.56
CA ALA A 150 11.51 -8.74 -9.32
C ALA A 150 12.96 -8.98 -9.75
N THR A 151 13.55 -8.06 -10.51
CA THR A 151 14.93 -8.23 -11.02
C THR A 151 15.96 -8.18 -9.89
N ASN A 152 15.69 -7.34 -8.89
CA ASN A 152 16.59 -7.03 -7.77
C ASN A 152 15.85 -7.00 -6.43
N ASN A 153 14.61 -7.49 -6.39
CA ASN A 153 13.70 -7.41 -5.24
C ASN A 153 13.53 -6.00 -4.67
N SER A 154 13.71 -4.94 -5.49
CA SER A 154 13.63 -3.57 -4.99
C SER A 154 12.20 -3.08 -4.87
N ILE A 155 11.95 -2.31 -3.82
CA ILE A 155 10.76 -1.49 -3.68
C ILE A 155 11.13 -0.06 -4.07
N THR A 156 10.40 0.53 -5.01
CA THR A 156 10.54 1.94 -5.37
C THR A 156 9.33 2.73 -4.89
N VAL A 157 9.56 3.99 -4.55
CA VAL A 157 8.49 4.93 -4.20
C VAL A 157 8.09 5.68 -5.46
N GLN A 158 6.78 5.68 -5.72
CA GLN A 158 6.11 6.40 -6.78
C GLN A 158 5.36 7.55 -6.10
N TRP A 159 6.05 8.64 -5.80
CA TRP A 159 5.41 9.83 -5.21
C TRP A 159 4.77 10.66 -6.32
N ALA A 160 3.50 11.06 -6.14
CA ALA A 160 2.88 12.03 -7.04
C ALA A 160 2.98 13.43 -6.46
N ASN A 161 3.28 14.40 -7.31
CA ASN A 161 3.14 15.82 -7.00
C ASN A 161 1.68 16.25 -7.16
N THR A 162 1.31 17.38 -6.55
CA THR A 162 -0.05 17.95 -6.57
C THR A 162 -0.53 18.33 -7.97
N ASP A 163 0.38 18.47 -8.93
CA ASP A 163 0.08 18.72 -10.34
C ASP A 163 -0.16 17.43 -11.14
N GLY A 164 -0.09 16.26 -10.49
CA GLY A 164 -0.28 14.94 -11.09
C GLY A 164 0.98 14.36 -11.74
N THR A 165 2.12 15.05 -11.70
CA THR A 165 3.39 14.49 -12.15
C THR A 165 3.97 13.51 -11.13
N ASN A 166 4.74 12.52 -11.58
CA ASN A 166 5.47 11.64 -10.67
C ASN A 166 6.86 12.22 -10.40
N ALA A 167 7.23 12.28 -9.13
CA ALA A 167 8.57 12.70 -8.73
C ALA A 167 9.56 11.53 -8.78
N GLU A 168 10.78 11.81 -9.25
CA GLU A 168 11.90 10.94 -8.94
C GLU A 168 12.17 11.00 -7.43
N THR A 169 12.34 9.85 -6.79
CA THR A 169 12.49 9.76 -5.34
C THR A 169 13.80 9.06 -4.98
N PHE A 170 14.57 9.70 -4.12
CA PHE A 170 15.78 9.16 -3.50
C PHE A 170 15.52 8.87 -2.03
N ILE A 171 16.03 7.74 -1.54
CA ILE A 171 15.86 7.33 -0.14
C ILE A 171 17.16 7.56 0.62
N GLY A 172 17.08 8.32 1.71
CA GLY A 172 18.20 8.61 2.60
C GLY A 172 17.96 8.10 4.01
N LEU A 173 19.05 7.82 4.72
CA LEU A 173 19.05 7.56 6.16
C LEU A 173 19.83 8.67 6.88
N THR A 174 19.24 9.17 7.96
CA THR A 174 19.89 10.05 8.95
C THR A 174 19.88 9.38 10.33
N GLN A 175 20.38 10.08 11.36
CA GLN A 175 20.21 9.63 12.74
C GLN A 175 18.74 9.63 13.20
N GLN A 176 17.87 10.44 12.57
CA GLN A 176 16.45 10.53 12.92
C GLN A 176 15.60 9.41 12.28
N GLY A 177 16.07 8.80 11.18
CA GLY A 177 15.36 7.72 10.50
C GLY A 177 15.55 7.74 8.99
N ALA A 178 14.64 7.06 8.30
CA ALA A 178 14.61 6.98 6.85
C ALA A 178 13.65 8.03 6.27
N PHE A 179 14.04 8.64 5.16
CA PHE A 179 13.24 9.62 4.44
C PHE A 179 13.36 9.44 2.92
N GLY A 180 12.42 10.01 2.17
CA GLY A 180 12.46 10.12 0.71
C GLY A 180 12.39 11.57 0.26
N THR A 181 13.12 11.92 -0.80
CA THR A 181 13.21 13.29 -1.35
C THR A 181 13.37 13.31 -2.86
N GLY A 182 13.07 14.45 -3.49
CA GLY A 182 13.40 14.73 -4.90
C GLY A 182 14.80 15.32 -5.12
N ASP A 183 15.50 15.74 -4.06
CA ASP A 183 16.83 16.35 -4.17
C ASP A 183 17.78 15.91 -3.04
N ARG A 184 18.87 15.23 -3.43
CA ARG A 184 19.89 14.77 -2.49
C ARG A 184 20.69 15.91 -1.87
N ASN A 185 21.10 16.88 -2.70
CA ASN A 185 22.00 17.95 -2.29
C ASN A 185 21.29 18.92 -1.33
N ALA A 186 20.02 19.24 -1.59
CA ALA A 186 19.22 20.08 -0.70
C ALA A 186 19.07 19.43 0.68
N CYS A 187 18.78 18.13 0.72
CA CYS A 187 18.64 17.39 1.98
C CYS A 187 19.98 17.23 2.73
N GLU A 188 21.10 17.02 2.04
CA GLU A 188 22.43 16.98 2.69
C GLU A 188 22.81 18.33 3.30
N GLN A 189 22.42 19.45 2.69
CA GLN A 189 22.66 20.78 3.25
C GLN A 189 21.86 21.02 4.53
N GLU A 190 20.64 20.50 4.63
CA GLU A 190 19.78 20.66 5.80
C GLU A 190 20.09 19.64 6.91
N PHE A 191 20.16 18.35 6.55
CA PHE A 191 20.28 17.24 7.51
C PHE A 191 21.72 16.84 7.81
N GLY A 192 22.70 17.36 7.06
CA GLY A 192 24.10 16.98 7.16
C GLY A 192 24.39 15.66 6.45
N THR A 193 25.19 14.78 7.07
CA THR A 193 25.58 13.51 6.45
C THR A 193 24.39 12.57 6.28
N VAL A 194 24.04 12.28 5.02
CA VAL A 194 23.00 11.33 4.64
C VAL A 194 23.64 10.05 4.08
N THR A 195 23.14 8.89 4.51
CA THR A 195 23.46 7.62 3.85
C THR A 195 22.41 7.31 2.81
N TRP A 196 22.76 7.40 1.53
CA TRP A 196 21.84 7.08 0.44
C TRP A 196 21.69 5.57 0.27
N VAL A 197 20.43 5.12 0.20
CA VAL A 197 20.08 3.71 0.18
C VAL A 197 19.02 3.41 -0.88
N THR A 198 18.85 2.13 -1.13
CA THR A 198 17.71 1.55 -1.85
C THR A 198 16.88 0.73 -0.88
N LEU A 199 15.58 0.62 -1.16
CA LEU A 199 14.66 -0.22 -0.39
C LEU A 199 14.42 -1.53 -1.12
N SER A 200 14.42 -2.64 -0.40
CA SER A 200 14.19 -3.97 -0.94
C SER A 200 13.23 -4.77 -0.08
N PHE A 201 12.52 -5.70 -0.71
CA PHE A 201 11.63 -6.65 -0.05
C PHE A 201 12.35 -7.99 0.13
N VAL A 202 12.45 -8.45 1.38
CA VAL A 202 13.05 -9.73 1.75
C VAL A 202 11.93 -10.68 2.18
N PRO A 203 11.57 -11.69 1.36
CA PRO A 203 10.54 -12.66 1.74
C PRO A 203 10.87 -13.39 3.04
N GLN A 204 9.84 -13.67 3.84
CA GLN A 204 9.95 -14.49 5.06
C GLN A 204 10.10 -15.98 4.74
#